data_AF-A0A975D2T9-F1
#
_entry.id   AF-A0A975D2T9-F1
#
_cell.length_a   1.000
_cell.length_b   1.000
_cell.length_c   1.000
_cell.angle_alpha   90.00
_cell.angle_beta   90.00
_cell.angle_gamma   90.00
#
_symmetry.space_group_name_H-M   'P 1'
#
loop_
_entity.id
_entity.type
_entity.pdbx_description
1 polymer ?
#
loop_
_entity_poly.entity_id
_entity_poly.type
_entity_poly.pdbx_seq_one_letter_code
_entity_poly.pdbx_strand_id
1 'polypeptide(L)'
;MAPAATGPVRCGLCSAPVDPDGSRCGECGLAWTGPTPPAHDDPRFAALAACRRLPFRNGHVDVEGLALGFETFRSLASRFDRTATLGPLARRLLGHVPVRLLRSTVTLADFGKVRSASADVALGCIARAADLPALVELAANHGAGFAAIAVMVDGGDDDADRVRAALAAIPGLPRLAIDAAPLAGDFGAQRNRVQRLAGTRWVLHLDTDEAPDPRLAANLAAIVADADRHGDKVVGFARLNLVDARPSAFYPDTQYRLVRSDVRFHRKVHESPLPGLDWRTVHRSLGGGLIHRLSRERVRARSIQYEAMAEGAGHPQDERLLLDDWPGIPADLIGAREPG
;
A
#
# COMPACT_ATOMS: atom_id res chain seq x y z
N MET A 1 -0.33 -39.36 -7.21
CA MET A 1 0.19 -37.99 -7.07
C MET A 1 -0.81 -37.06 -7.74
N ALA A 2 -1.54 -36.24 -6.98
CA ALA A 2 -2.27 -35.14 -7.59
C ALA A 2 -1.24 -34.20 -8.25
N PRO A 3 -1.47 -33.71 -9.49
CA PRO A 3 -0.59 -32.72 -10.07
C PRO A 3 -0.48 -31.55 -9.09
N ALA A 4 0.74 -31.09 -8.81
CA ALA A 4 0.95 -29.86 -8.06
C ALA A 4 0.11 -28.79 -8.76
N ALA A 5 -0.87 -28.21 -8.07
CA ALA A 5 -1.68 -27.14 -8.63
C ALA A 5 -0.71 -26.02 -9.01
N THR A 6 -0.44 -25.88 -10.31
CA THR A 6 0.35 -24.77 -10.82
C THR A 6 -0.46 -23.53 -10.50
N GLY A 7 -0.02 -22.77 -9.50
CA GLY A 7 -0.67 -21.53 -9.10
C GLY A 7 -0.78 -20.56 -10.30
N PRO A 8 -1.60 -19.51 -10.18
CA PRO A 8 -1.75 -18.55 -11.26
C PRO A 8 -0.39 -17.98 -11.67
N VAL A 9 -0.19 -17.80 -12.98
CA VAL A 9 0.96 -17.07 -13.51
C VAL A 9 0.89 -15.64 -12.97
N ARG A 10 2.04 -15.09 -12.53
CA ARG A 10 2.10 -13.79 -11.84
C ARG A 10 3.10 -12.86 -12.50
N CYS A 11 2.80 -11.57 -12.43
CA CYS A 11 3.70 -10.50 -12.87
C CYS A 11 4.95 -10.46 -11.98
N GLY A 12 6.16 -10.53 -12.55
CA GLY A 12 7.39 -10.42 -11.76
C GLY A 12 7.56 -9.10 -10.99
N LEU A 13 6.96 -8.00 -11.47
CA LEU A 13 7.11 -6.69 -10.82
C LEU A 13 6.19 -6.52 -9.60
N CYS A 14 4.89 -6.76 -9.75
CA CYS A 14 3.91 -6.50 -8.70
C CYS A 14 3.27 -7.76 -8.11
N SER A 15 3.60 -8.94 -8.64
CA SER A 15 3.05 -10.25 -8.24
C SER A 15 1.55 -10.44 -8.49
N ALA A 16 0.86 -9.49 -9.13
CA ALA A 16 -0.52 -9.65 -9.56
C ALA A 16 -0.69 -10.87 -10.47
N PRO A 17 -1.79 -11.63 -10.36
CA PRO A 17 -2.15 -12.63 -11.36
C PRO A 17 -2.20 -12.00 -12.75
N VAL A 18 -1.68 -12.72 -13.75
CA VAL A 18 -1.71 -12.30 -15.15
C VAL A 18 -2.25 -13.43 -16.00
N ASP A 19 -2.86 -13.05 -17.12
CA ASP A 19 -3.22 -13.99 -18.17
C ASP A 19 -1.96 -14.69 -18.69
N PRO A 20 -1.88 -16.04 -18.65
CA PRO A 20 -0.74 -16.79 -19.18
C PRO A 20 -0.41 -16.46 -20.65
N ASP A 21 -1.43 -16.12 -21.45
CA ASP A 21 -1.30 -15.78 -22.86
C ASP A 21 -1.14 -14.26 -23.08
N GLY A 22 -1.16 -13.48 -21.99
CA GLY A 22 -0.99 -12.04 -22.01
C GLY A 22 0.46 -11.60 -22.16
N SER A 23 0.66 -10.42 -22.74
CA SER A 23 1.97 -9.74 -22.85
C SER A 23 2.08 -8.49 -21.97
N ARG A 24 1.11 -8.29 -21.08
CA ARG A 24 1.03 -7.12 -20.20
C ARG A 24 0.31 -7.45 -18.89
N CYS A 25 0.81 -6.88 -17.79
CA CYS A 25 0.13 -6.91 -16.50
C CYS A 25 -0.97 -5.84 -16.46
N GLY A 26 -2.21 -6.27 -16.21
CA GLY A 26 -3.36 -5.36 -16.05
C GLY A 26 -3.23 -4.43 -14.84
N GLU A 27 -2.50 -4.86 -13.80
CA GLU A 27 -2.33 -4.07 -12.58
C GLU A 27 -1.24 -3.01 -12.69
N CYS A 28 0.03 -3.41 -12.82
CA CYS A 28 1.13 -2.43 -12.84
C CYS A 28 1.42 -1.87 -14.23
N GLY A 29 0.88 -2.45 -15.30
CA GLY A 29 1.09 -2.01 -16.67
C GLY A 29 2.40 -2.46 -17.32
N LEU A 30 3.25 -3.23 -16.62
CA LEU A 30 4.46 -3.84 -17.20
C LEU A 30 4.08 -4.66 -18.43
N ALA A 31 4.75 -4.40 -19.55
CA ALA A 31 4.64 -5.21 -20.75
C ALA A 31 5.95 -5.94 -21.04
N TRP A 32 5.84 -7.11 -21.68
CA TRP A 32 6.97 -7.97 -22.04
C TRP A 32 6.77 -8.60 -23.41
N THR A 33 7.87 -8.92 -24.08
CA THR A 33 7.89 -9.76 -25.29
C THR A 33 8.34 -11.17 -24.91
N GLY A 34 7.60 -12.18 -25.37
CA GLY A 34 7.90 -13.58 -25.10
C GLY A 34 6.69 -14.34 -24.55
N PRO A 35 6.82 -15.67 -24.41
CA PRO A 35 5.70 -16.54 -24.04
C PRO A 35 5.35 -16.50 -22.54
N THR A 36 6.22 -15.95 -21.69
CA THR A 36 6.03 -15.92 -20.24
C THR A 36 6.36 -14.54 -19.68
N PRO A 37 5.66 -14.10 -18.60
CA PRO A 37 6.05 -12.88 -17.90
C PRO A 37 7.45 -13.02 -17.29
N PRO A 38 8.15 -11.88 -17.09
CA PRO A 38 9.41 -11.87 -16.35
C PRO A 38 9.17 -12.39 -14.93
N ALA A 39 10.14 -13.17 -14.43
CA ALA A 39 10.15 -13.67 -13.07
C ALA A 39 10.31 -12.54 -12.04
N HIS A 40 10.03 -12.82 -10.77
CA HIS A 40 10.15 -11.81 -9.72
C HIS A 40 11.59 -11.28 -9.56
N ASP A 41 12.56 -12.18 -9.68
CA ASP A 41 14.00 -11.96 -9.57
C ASP A 41 14.67 -11.68 -10.92
N ASP A 42 13.90 -11.28 -11.94
CA ASP A 42 14.45 -10.98 -13.27
C ASP A 42 15.56 -9.91 -13.17
N PRO A 43 16.80 -10.22 -13.61
CA PRO A 43 17.95 -9.35 -13.41
C PRO A 43 17.81 -8.01 -14.13
N ARG A 44 16.97 -7.92 -15.17
CA ARG A 44 16.70 -6.68 -15.90
C ARG A 44 16.06 -5.62 -15.00
N PHE A 45 15.27 -6.03 -14.00
CA PHE A 45 14.68 -5.10 -13.03
C PHE A 45 15.74 -4.39 -12.20
N ALA A 46 16.70 -5.16 -11.65
CA ALA A 46 17.81 -4.59 -10.89
C ALA A 46 18.73 -3.74 -11.78
N ALA A 47 19.00 -4.18 -13.01
CA ALA A 47 19.82 -3.43 -13.97
C ALA A 47 19.20 -2.06 -14.33
N LEU A 48 17.89 -2.02 -14.59
CA LEU A 48 17.14 -0.78 -14.80
C LEU A 48 17.22 0.13 -13.58
N ALA A 49 16.97 -0.42 -12.39
CA ALA A 49 16.99 0.34 -11.15
C ALA A 49 18.39 0.86 -10.78
N ALA A 50 19.47 0.19 -11.21
CA ALA A 50 20.85 0.64 -10.96
C ALA A 50 21.27 1.83 -11.83
N CYS A 51 20.59 2.07 -12.96
CA CYS A 51 20.89 3.17 -13.85
C CYS A 51 20.63 4.53 -13.16
N ARG A 52 21.42 5.55 -13.50
CA ARG A 52 21.15 6.94 -13.05
C ARG A 52 20.17 7.65 -13.96
N ARG A 53 20.24 7.36 -15.25
CA ARG A 53 19.44 7.99 -16.31
C ARG A 53 19.09 6.95 -17.35
N LEU A 54 17.85 6.97 -17.80
CA LEU A 54 17.35 6.11 -18.87
C LEU A 54 16.54 6.94 -19.87
N PRO A 55 16.62 6.63 -21.17
CA PRO A 55 15.78 7.28 -22.15
C PRO A 55 14.31 6.94 -21.91
N PHE A 56 13.44 7.93 -22.06
CA PHE A 56 11.99 7.75 -22.07
C PHE A 56 11.47 8.19 -23.43
N ARG A 57 10.99 7.23 -24.22
CA ARG A 57 10.60 7.43 -25.62
C ARG A 57 9.34 6.62 -25.88
N ASN A 58 8.48 7.10 -26.77
CA ASN A 58 7.23 6.43 -27.12
C ASN A 58 6.36 6.07 -25.90
N GLY A 59 6.49 6.83 -24.81
CA GLY A 59 5.81 6.62 -23.55
C GLY A 59 6.38 5.53 -22.63
N HIS A 60 7.55 4.97 -22.94
CA HIS A 60 8.14 3.87 -22.19
C HIS A 60 9.63 4.08 -21.89
N VAL A 61 10.08 3.40 -20.84
CA VAL A 61 11.46 2.93 -20.69
C VAL A 61 11.49 1.49 -21.20
N ASP A 62 12.27 1.24 -22.25
CA ASP A 62 12.36 -0.07 -22.89
C ASP A 62 13.73 -0.72 -22.65
N VAL A 63 13.75 -2.01 -22.34
CA VAL A 63 14.98 -2.80 -22.23
C VAL A 63 14.70 -4.26 -22.59
N GLU A 64 15.43 -4.82 -23.56
CA GLU A 64 15.45 -6.27 -23.84
C GLU A 64 14.07 -6.93 -23.82
N GLY A 65 13.09 -6.31 -24.49
CA GLY A 65 11.72 -6.83 -24.58
C GLY A 65 10.80 -6.48 -23.41
N LEU A 66 11.25 -5.75 -22.39
CA LEU A 66 10.41 -5.13 -21.36
C LEU A 66 10.07 -3.70 -21.75
N ALA A 67 8.82 -3.31 -21.54
CA ALA A 67 8.36 -1.93 -21.71
C ALA A 67 7.63 -1.46 -20.45
N LEU A 68 8.10 -0.35 -19.89
CA LEU A 68 7.57 0.24 -18.65
C LEU A 68 7.10 1.66 -18.92
N GLY A 69 5.80 1.91 -18.76
CA GLY A 69 5.28 3.27 -18.66
C GLY A 69 5.87 3.99 -17.45
N PHE A 70 5.75 5.32 -17.40
CA PHE A 70 6.40 6.10 -16.34
C PHE A 70 5.95 5.68 -14.92
N GLU A 71 4.64 5.49 -14.70
CA GLU A 71 4.14 5.04 -13.38
C GLU A 71 4.61 3.62 -13.02
N THR A 72 4.61 2.70 -13.98
CA THR A 72 5.18 1.34 -13.79
C THR A 72 6.66 1.41 -13.42
N PHE A 73 7.41 2.31 -14.06
CA PHE A 73 8.82 2.51 -13.81
C PHE A 73 9.06 3.16 -12.43
N ARG A 74 8.17 4.04 -11.95
CA ARG A 74 8.20 4.54 -10.56
C ARG A 74 7.99 3.41 -9.57
N SER A 75 7.02 2.53 -9.78
CA SER A 75 6.83 1.33 -8.95
C SER A 75 8.08 0.46 -8.93
N LEU A 76 8.68 0.19 -10.10
CA LEU A 76 9.96 -0.52 -10.19
C LEU A 76 11.06 0.18 -9.40
N ALA A 77 11.26 1.48 -9.59
CA ALA A 77 12.28 2.24 -8.87
C ALA A 77 12.11 2.13 -7.35
N SER A 78 10.88 2.27 -6.86
CA SER A 78 10.58 2.15 -5.43
C SER A 78 10.85 0.75 -4.88
N ARG A 79 10.75 -0.32 -5.69
CA ARG A 79 11.17 -1.68 -5.32
C ARG A 79 12.65 -1.79 -4.97
N PHE A 80 13.47 -0.85 -5.44
CA PHE A 80 14.91 -0.80 -5.17
C PHE A 80 15.29 0.44 -4.35
N ASP A 81 14.36 0.98 -3.55
CA ASP A 81 14.55 2.14 -2.68
C ASP A 81 14.96 3.42 -3.44
N ARG A 82 14.37 3.62 -4.63
CA ARG A 82 14.64 4.76 -5.50
C ARG A 82 13.37 5.48 -5.92
N THR A 83 13.50 6.77 -6.22
CA THR A 83 12.53 7.58 -6.95
C THR A 83 12.93 7.66 -8.42
N ALA A 84 11.95 7.77 -9.31
CA ALA A 84 12.14 8.02 -10.73
C ALA A 84 11.44 9.31 -11.15
N THR A 85 12.15 10.19 -11.86
CA THR A 85 11.65 11.51 -12.26
C THR A 85 11.82 11.75 -13.75
N LEU A 86 10.75 12.19 -14.42
CA LEU A 86 10.85 12.71 -15.79
C LEU A 86 11.52 14.08 -15.82
N GLY A 87 12.15 14.41 -16.95
CA GLY A 87 12.63 15.77 -17.20
C GLY A 87 11.50 16.81 -17.07
N PRO A 88 11.80 18.06 -16.64
CA PRO A 88 10.79 19.04 -16.22
C PRO A 88 9.70 19.32 -17.26
N LEU A 89 10.07 19.40 -18.54
CA LEU A 89 9.11 19.62 -19.62
C LEU A 89 8.17 18.43 -19.80
N ALA A 90 8.72 17.21 -19.87
CA ALA A 90 7.92 16.00 -20.03
C ALA A 90 6.98 15.78 -18.85
N ARG A 91 7.43 16.08 -17.63
CA ARG A 91 6.59 16.05 -16.43
C ARG A 91 5.39 17.01 -16.55
N ARG A 92 5.60 18.23 -17.05
CA ARG A 92 4.50 19.20 -17.24
C ARG A 92 3.53 18.83 -18.35
N LEU A 93 4.01 18.10 -19.37
CA LEU A 93 3.19 17.70 -20.52
C LEU A 93 2.50 16.33 -20.31
N LEU A 94 2.93 15.56 -19.32
CA LEU A 94 2.35 14.24 -19.02
C LEU A 94 0.86 14.39 -18.72
N GLY A 95 0.02 13.66 -19.46
CA GLY A 95 -1.44 13.75 -19.34
C GLY A 95 -2.10 14.85 -20.17
N HIS A 96 -1.34 15.82 -20.68
CA HIS A 96 -1.83 16.90 -21.55
C HIS A 96 -1.54 16.65 -23.03
N VAL A 97 -0.56 15.81 -23.35
CA VAL A 97 -0.24 15.40 -24.72
C VAL A 97 -0.17 13.87 -24.84
N PRO A 98 -0.37 13.29 -26.04
CA PRO A 98 -0.18 11.87 -26.25
C PRO A 98 1.21 11.42 -25.80
N VAL A 99 1.27 10.45 -24.88
CA VAL A 99 2.52 9.99 -24.25
C VAL A 99 3.57 9.52 -25.26
N ARG A 100 3.13 8.99 -26.41
CA ARG A 100 4.00 8.57 -27.52
C ARG A 100 4.85 9.70 -28.12
N LEU A 101 4.40 10.96 -27.98
CA LEU A 101 5.11 12.14 -28.46
C LEU A 101 6.12 12.66 -27.43
N LEU A 102 6.04 12.21 -26.18
CA LEU A 102 6.96 12.62 -25.14
C LEU A 102 8.32 11.96 -25.34
N ARG A 103 9.35 12.79 -25.49
CA ARG A 103 10.75 12.39 -25.43
C ARG A 103 11.38 13.02 -24.21
N SER A 104 11.96 12.18 -23.35
CA SER A 104 12.57 12.65 -22.11
C SER A 104 13.70 11.72 -21.66
N THR A 105 14.22 12.04 -20.49
CA THR A 105 15.09 11.18 -19.71
C THR A 105 14.43 10.97 -18.36
N VAL A 106 14.36 9.71 -17.92
CA VAL A 106 14.02 9.39 -16.54
C VAL A 106 15.31 9.40 -15.73
N THR A 107 15.34 10.15 -14.64
CA THR A 107 16.45 10.19 -13.70
C THR A 107 16.06 9.44 -12.42
N LEU A 108 16.93 8.55 -11.96
CA LEU A 108 16.74 7.82 -10.71
C LEU A 108 17.61 8.40 -9.60
N ALA A 109 17.07 8.44 -8.39
CA ALA A 109 17.77 8.87 -7.18
C ALA A 109 17.35 8.01 -5.97
N ASP A 110 18.27 7.83 -5.03
CA ASP A 110 18.04 6.96 -3.87
C ASP A 110 17.16 7.64 -2.81
N PHE A 111 16.29 6.88 -2.16
CA PHE A 111 15.49 7.35 -1.02
C PHE A 111 16.35 7.87 0.12
N GLY A 112 17.52 7.26 0.37
CA GLY A 112 18.42 7.58 1.48
C GLY A 112 18.98 9.02 1.49
N LYS A 113 18.84 9.78 0.40
CA LYS A 113 19.24 11.21 0.36
C LYS A 113 18.16 12.16 0.89
N VAL A 114 16.96 11.66 1.19
CA VAL A 114 15.86 12.40 1.83
C VAL A 114 15.75 11.95 3.29
N ARG A 115 16.83 12.08 4.05
CA ARG A 115 16.82 11.85 5.50
C ARG A 115 16.71 13.19 6.21
N SER A 116 15.49 13.68 6.43
CA SER A 116 15.24 14.67 7.48
C SER A 116 13.75 14.80 7.82
N ALA A 117 13.50 14.91 9.14
CA ALA A 117 12.24 15.05 9.87
C ALA A 117 11.24 13.89 9.73
N SER A 118 10.50 13.62 10.81
CA SER A 118 9.25 12.85 10.74
C SER A 118 8.43 13.46 9.61
N ALA A 119 8.11 12.65 8.60
CA ALA A 119 7.27 13.12 7.51
C ALA A 119 5.95 13.63 8.10
N ASP A 120 5.34 14.65 7.49
CA ASP A 120 4.06 15.21 7.92
C ASP A 120 2.93 14.20 7.64
N VAL A 121 2.96 13.11 8.41
CA VAL A 121 2.19 11.88 8.27
C VAL A 121 1.72 11.49 9.67
N ALA A 122 0.42 11.25 9.80
CA ALA A 122 -0.14 10.60 10.97
C ALA A 122 -0.31 9.10 10.74
N LEU A 123 -0.16 8.31 11.79
CA LEU A 123 -0.72 6.96 11.85
C LEU A 123 -2.21 7.08 12.14
N GLY A 124 -3.06 6.65 11.21
CA GLY A 124 -4.52 6.75 11.33
C GLY A 124 -5.17 5.40 11.57
N CYS A 125 -5.89 5.22 12.68
CA CYS A 125 -6.55 3.96 13.03
C CYS A 125 -8.04 4.15 13.32
N ILE A 126 -8.82 3.12 13.02
CA ILE A 126 -10.15 2.91 13.63
C ILE A 126 -9.97 1.77 14.61
N ALA A 127 -10.46 1.92 15.84
CA ALA A 127 -10.31 0.91 16.87
C ALA A 127 -11.62 0.72 17.64
N ARG A 128 -11.90 -0.50 18.07
CA ARG A 128 -12.90 -0.81 19.10
C ARG A 128 -12.20 -0.93 20.43
N ALA A 129 -12.94 -0.88 21.53
CA ALA A 129 -12.39 -1.13 22.86
C ALA A 129 -11.62 -2.47 22.95
N ALA A 130 -12.11 -3.51 22.27
CA ALA A 130 -11.46 -4.82 22.21
C ALA A 130 -10.13 -4.83 21.44
N ASP A 131 -9.89 -3.84 20.58
CA ASP A 131 -8.67 -3.75 19.77
C ASP A 131 -7.52 -3.05 20.51
N LEU A 132 -7.74 -2.60 21.76
CA LEU A 132 -6.77 -1.83 22.53
C LEU A 132 -5.39 -2.51 22.64
N PRO A 133 -5.25 -3.82 22.92
CA PRO A 133 -3.95 -4.47 22.97
C PRO A 133 -3.18 -4.37 21.64
N ALA A 134 -3.86 -4.62 20.52
CA ALA A 134 -3.26 -4.56 19.19
C ALA A 134 -2.89 -3.12 18.79
N LEU A 135 -3.71 -2.14 19.16
CA LEU A 135 -3.42 -0.72 18.95
C LEU A 135 -2.19 -0.26 19.75
N VAL A 136 -2.07 -0.70 21.01
CA VAL A 136 -0.88 -0.42 21.85
C VAL A 136 0.37 -1.02 21.24
N GLU A 137 0.31 -2.26 20.76
CA GLU A 137 1.44 -2.92 20.08
C GLU A 137 1.85 -2.18 18.80
N LEU A 138 0.89 -1.83 17.94
CA LEU A 138 1.12 -1.06 16.72
C LEU A 138 1.78 0.30 17.03
N ALA A 139 1.27 1.01 18.03
CA ALA A 139 1.81 2.31 18.44
C ALA A 139 3.21 2.18 19.04
N ALA A 140 3.47 1.19 19.90
CA ALA A 140 4.78 0.96 20.50
C ALA A 140 5.85 0.64 19.44
N ASN A 141 5.50 -0.18 18.44
CA ASN A 141 6.45 -0.64 17.43
C ASN A 141 6.70 0.39 16.31
N HIS A 142 5.69 1.20 15.96
CA HIS A 142 5.76 2.06 14.78
C HIS A 142 5.44 3.54 15.03
N GLY A 143 4.77 3.87 16.14
CA GLY A 143 4.20 5.19 16.40
C GLY A 143 5.21 6.33 16.44
N ALA A 144 6.43 6.07 16.93
CA ALA A 144 7.51 7.06 17.00
C ALA A 144 7.97 7.59 15.63
N GLY A 145 7.67 6.86 14.54
CA GLY A 145 7.99 7.29 13.17
C GLY A 145 7.07 8.39 12.62
N PHE A 146 5.94 8.66 13.28
CA PHE A 146 4.89 9.55 12.78
C PHE A 146 4.87 10.91 13.49
N ALA A 147 4.29 11.92 12.84
CA ALA A 147 4.11 13.25 13.43
C ALA A 147 2.92 13.32 14.39
N ALA A 148 1.97 12.39 14.26
CA ALA A 148 0.82 12.22 15.13
C ALA A 148 0.27 10.79 15.05
N ILE A 149 -0.50 10.40 16.06
CA ILE A 149 -1.34 9.19 16.03
C ILE A 149 -2.79 9.64 16.14
N ALA A 150 -3.59 9.34 15.13
CA ALA A 150 -4.99 9.70 15.01
C ALA A 150 -5.86 8.45 15.17
N VAL A 151 -6.69 8.39 16.20
CA VAL A 151 -7.54 7.22 16.47
C VAL A 151 -9.00 7.64 16.57
N MET A 152 -9.84 6.99 15.80
CA MET A 152 -11.30 7.07 15.92
C MET A 152 -11.81 5.80 16.58
N VAL A 153 -12.35 5.93 17.79
CA VAL A 153 -12.82 4.80 18.58
C VAL A 153 -14.30 4.54 18.26
N ASP A 154 -14.61 3.32 17.83
CA ASP A 154 -15.98 2.82 17.69
C ASP A 154 -16.56 2.57 19.08
N GLY A 155 -17.15 3.61 19.65
CA GLY A 155 -17.60 3.64 21.04
C GLY A 155 -17.97 5.05 21.50
N GLY A 156 -17.89 5.28 22.81
CA GLY A 156 -18.14 6.59 23.43
C GLY A 156 -16.88 7.20 24.06
N ASP A 157 -17.05 8.35 24.72
CA ASP A 157 -15.94 9.12 25.31
C ASP A 157 -15.12 8.30 26.31
N ASP A 158 -15.75 7.45 27.12
CA ASP A 158 -15.07 6.56 28.07
C ASP A 158 -14.12 5.57 27.36
N ASP A 159 -14.46 5.12 26.14
CA ASP A 159 -13.59 4.26 25.33
C ASP A 159 -12.39 5.06 24.80
N ALA A 160 -12.62 6.28 24.33
CA ALA A 160 -11.55 7.17 23.88
C ALA A 160 -10.60 7.54 25.02
N ASP A 161 -11.10 7.75 26.24
CA ASP A 161 -10.28 8.04 27.42
C ASP A 161 -9.40 6.86 27.79
N ARG A 162 -9.92 5.62 27.73
CA ARG A 162 -9.12 4.40 27.92
C ARG A 162 -8.02 4.27 26.88
N VAL A 163 -8.34 4.47 25.60
CA VAL A 163 -7.35 4.44 24.51
C VAL A 163 -6.29 5.52 24.72
N ARG A 164 -6.70 6.73 25.10
CA ARG A 164 -5.79 7.86 25.35
C ARG A 164 -4.84 7.58 26.52
N ALA A 165 -5.35 7.07 27.63
CA ALA A 165 -4.53 6.72 28.78
C ALA A 165 -3.49 5.65 28.44
N ALA A 166 -3.89 4.60 27.71
CA ALA A 166 -3.00 3.52 27.31
C ALA A 166 -1.89 3.99 26.36
N LEU A 167 -2.23 4.80 25.34
CA LEU A 167 -1.23 5.33 24.42
C LEU A 167 -0.31 6.37 25.07
N ALA A 168 -0.84 7.22 25.96
CA ALA A 168 -0.03 8.21 26.69
C ALA A 168 1.01 7.58 27.63
N ALA A 169 0.81 6.31 28.04
CA ALA A 169 1.77 5.57 28.85
C ALA A 169 2.98 5.07 28.05
N ILE A 170 2.94 5.13 26.71
CA ILE A 170 4.03 4.66 25.83
C ILE A 170 5.03 5.81 25.62
N PRO A 171 6.29 5.68 26.07
CA PRO A 171 7.28 6.74 25.92
C PRO A 171 7.60 7.02 24.45
N GLY A 172 7.80 8.30 24.11
CA GLY A 172 8.28 8.70 22.78
C GLY A 172 7.21 8.74 21.69
N LEU A 173 5.94 8.49 22.01
CA LEU A 173 4.86 8.70 21.05
C LEU A 173 4.68 10.19 20.72
N PRO A 174 4.29 10.51 19.48
CA PRO A 174 4.04 11.89 19.05
C PRO A 174 2.70 12.40 19.59
N ARG A 175 2.23 13.52 19.04
CA ARG A 175 0.89 14.06 19.34
C ARG A 175 -0.19 12.98 19.18
N LEU A 176 -0.99 12.77 20.22
CA LEU A 176 -2.17 11.91 20.17
C LEU A 176 -3.40 12.75 19.83
N ALA A 177 -4.16 12.32 18.81
CA ALA A 177 -5.43 12.90 18.43
C ALA A 177 -6.46 11.76 18.46
N ILE A 178 -7.24 11.68 19.53
CA ILE A 178 -8.13 10.54 19.81
C ILE A 178 -9.52 11.08 20.08
N ASP A 179 -10.51 10.51 19.42
CA ASP A 179 -11.93 10.85 19.53
C ASP A 179 -12.78 9.58 19.38
N ALA A 180 -14.05 9.65 19.77
CA ALA A 180 -14.98 8.53 19.70
C ALA A 180 -16.22 8.87 18.86
N ALA A 181 -16.68 7.88 18.10
CA ALA A 181 -17.98 7.91 17.45
C ALA A 181 -18.41 6.48 17.12
N PRO A 182 -19.70 6.13 17.21
CA PRO A 182 -20.19 4.85 16.72
C PRO A 182 -19.85 4.66 15.24
N LEU A 183 -19.38 3.47 14.86
CA LEU A 183 -19.08 3.10 13.47
C LEU A 183 -20.31 3.26 12.56
N ALA A 184 -21.51 2.98 13.09
CA ALA A 184 -22.77 3.04 12.37
C ALA A 184 -22.77 2.29 11.01
N GLY A 185 -21.96 1.22 10.92
CA GLY A 185 -21.79 0.42 9.70
C GLY A 185 -21.10 1.15 8.55
N ASP A 186 -20.36 2.23 8.79
CA ASP A 186 -19.70 3.03 7.75
C ASP A 186 -18.21 3.29 8.08
N PHE A 187 -17.35 2.39 7.60
CA PHE A 187 -15.89 2.50 7.75
C PHE A 187 -15.33 3.72 7.00
N GLY A 188 -15.89 4.06 5.84
CA GLY A 188 -15.49 5.23 5.07
C GLY A 188 -15.70 6.54 5.85
N ALA A 189 -16.85 6.68 6.51
CA ALA A 189 -17.14 7.82 7.37
C ALA A 189 -16.18 7.90 8.57
N GLN A 190 -15.84 6.77 9.21
CA GLN A 190 -14.85 6.74 10.28
C GLN A 190 -13.44 7.14 9.78
N ARG A 191 -12.98 6.64 8.63
CA ARG A 191 -11.69 7.07 8.05
C ARG A 191 -11.68 8.56 7.72
N ASN A 192 -12.82 9.11 7.27
CA ASN A 192 -12.96 10.55 7.05
C ASN A 192 -12.91 11.37 8.36
N ARG A 193 -13.35 10.81 9.49
CA ARG A 193 -13.17 11.43 10.82
C ARG A 193 -11.69 11.40 11.23
N VAL A 194 -11.02 10.25 11.06
CA VAL A 194 -9.57 10.12 11.28
C VAL A 194 -8.79 11.16 10.46
N GLN A 195 -9.12 11.34 9.16
CA GLN A 195 -8.50 12.36 8.30
C GLN A 195 -8.62 13.78 8.87
N ARG A 196 -9.77 14.14 9.46
CA ARG A 196 -9.99 15.46 10.07
C ARG A 196 -9.22 15.61 11.39
N LEU A 197 -9.19 14.53 12.17
CA LEU A 197 -8.56 14.49 13.49
C LEU A 197 -7.02 14.54 13.41
N ALA A 198 -6.45 13.92 12.38
CA ALA A 198 -5.01 13.74 12.23
C ALA A 198 -4.23 15.04 12.21
N GLY A 199 -4.74 16.09 11.55
CA GLY A 199 -4.09 17.40 11.49
C GLY A 199 -2.69 17.39 10.84
N THR A 200 -2.43 16.41 9.97
CA THR A 200 -1.20 16.26 9.16
C THR A 200 -1.54 16.32 7.67
N ARG A 201 -0.54 16.53 6.81
CA ARG A 201 -0.75 16.53 5.35
C ARG A 201 -1.11 15.14 4.81
N TRP A 202 -0.49 14.11 5.36
CA TRP A 202 -0.73 12.72 4.98
C TRP A 202 -1.21 11.91 6.18
N VAL A 203 -1.97 10.85 5.91
CA VAL A 203 -2.38 9.86 6.91
C VAL A 203 -2.12 8.48 6.34
N LEU A 204 -1.34 7.66 7.04
CA LEU A 204 -1.24 6.24 6.78
C LEU A 204 -2.33 5.54 7.58
N HIS A 205 -3.41 5.17 6.90
CA HIS A 205 -4.51 4.44 7.47
C HIS A 205 -4.16 2.97 7.67
N LEU A 206 -4.20 2.46 8.90
CA LEU A 206 -4.02 1.05 9.21
C LEU A 206 -5.21 0.54 10.03
N ASP A 207 -5.59 -0.70 9.78
CA ASP A 207 -6.40 -1.44 10.74
C ASP A 207 -5.50 -1.93 11.87
N THR A 208 -6.05 -2.18 13.07
CA THR A 208 -5.24 -2.53 14.25
C THR A 208 -4.53 -3.88 14.14
N ASP A 209 -4.91 -4.72 13.18
CA ASP A 209 -4.28 -5.99 12.80
C ASP A 209 -3.34 -5.88 11.59
N GLU A 210 -3.11 -4.67 11.09
CA GLU A 210 -2.12 -4.35 10.06
C GLU A 210 -0.88 -3.69 10.66
N ALA A 211 0.28 -3.97 10.07
CA ALA A 211 1.53 -3.30 10.39
C ALA A 211 2.32 -2.98 9.11
N PRO A 212 3.06 -1.86 9.04
CA PRO A 212 4.03 -1.66 7.98
C PRO A 212 5.19 -2.65 8.15
N ASP A 213 5.68 -3.22 7.04
CA ASP A 213 6.92 -3.99 7.10
C ASP A 213 8.12 -3.07 7.42
N PRO A 214 9.27 -3.63 7.83
CA PRO A 214 10.45 -2.83 8.15
C PRO A 214 10.92 -1.91 7.03
N ARG A 215 10.70 -2.32 5.76
CA ARG A 215 11.13 -1.57 4.58
C ARG A 215 10.21 -0.38 4.32
N LEU A 216 8.89 -0.56 4.46
CA LEU A 216 7.93 0.53 4.41
C LEU A 216 8.17 1.52 5.54
N ALA A 217 8.39 1.03 6.78
CA ALA A 217 8.71 1.89 7.91
C ALA A 217 9.97 2.74 7.66
N ALA A 218 11.02 2.15 7.09
CA ALA A 218 12.25 2.86 6.75
C ALA A 218 12.09 3.86 5.58
N ASN A 219 11.20 3.56 4.62
CA ASN A 219 11.05 4.34 3.39
C ASN A 219 9.89 5.35 3.42
N LEU A 220 9.02 5.33 4.43
CA LEU A 220 7.79 6.12 4.46
C LEU A 220 8.02 7.60 4.14
N ALA A 221 9.03 8.23 4.75
CA ALA A 221 9.34 9.64 4.52
C ALA A 221 9.76 9.93 3.06
N ALA A 222 10.55 9.03 2.46
CA ALA A 222 10.96 9.17 1.07
C ALA A 222 9.81 8.92 0.09
N ILE A 223 8.91 7.99 0.41
CA ILE A 223 7.69 7.73 -0.36
C ILE A 223 6.76 8.95 -0.33
N VAL A 224 6.60 9.59 0.83
CA VAL A 224 5.82 10.84 0.95
C VAL A 224 6.45 11.98 0.15
N ALA A 225 7.78 12.14 0.23
CA ALA A 225 8.48 13.14 -0.55
C ALA A 225 8.39 12.88 -2.08
N ASP A 226 8.37 11.62 -2.50
CA ASP A 226 8.12 11.22 -3.88
C ASP A 226 6.68 11.56 -4.30
N ALA A 227 5.70 11.19 -3.48
CA ALA A 227 4.30 11.50 -3.71
C ALA A 227 4.06 13.02 -3.86
N ASP A 228 4.59 13.82 -2.93
CA ASP A 228 4.51 15.28 -3.00
C ASP A 228 5.23 15.85 -4.24
N ARG A 229 6.40 15.28 -4.59
CA ARG A 229 7.11 15.66 -5.81
C ARG A 229 6.25 15.41 -7.03
N HIS A 230 5.50 14.32 -7.10
CA HIS A 230 4.71 13.94 -8.26
C HIS A 230 3.28 14.50 -8.25
N GLY A 231 2.85 15.11 -7.14
CA GLY A 231 1.49 15.61 -6.98
C GLY A 231 0.48 14.50 -6.71
N ASP A 232 0.95 13.34 -6.25
CA ASP A 232 0.10 12.25 -5.83
C ASP A 232 -0.74 12.68 -4.61
N LYS A 233 -1.91 12.06 -4.50
CA LYS A 233 -2.83 12.22 -3.37
C LYS A 233 -3.07 10.92 -2.63
N VAL A 234 -2.79 9.78 -3.26
CA VAL A 234 -3.00 8.45 -2.70
C VAL A 234 -1.85 7.55 -3.13
N VAL A 235 -1.28 6.82 -2.17
CA VAL A 235 -0.28 5.79 -2.43
C VAL A 235 -0.80 4.44 -1.92
N GLY A 236 -0.79 3.46 -2.81
CA GLY A 236 -1.10 2.06 -2.53
C GLY A 236 0.13 1.22 -2.24
N PHE A 237 -0.03 0.23 -1.37
CA PHE A 237 0.98 -0.75 -0.99
C PHE A 237 0.44 -2.17 -1.16
N ALA A 238 1.32 -3.12 -1.48
CA ALA A 238 0.95 -4.52 -1.42
C ALA A 238 0.77 -4.94 0.04
N ARG A 239 -0.39 -5.54 0.36
CA ARG A 239 -0.64 -6.16 1.66
C ARG A 239 -0.42 -7.67 1.56
N LEU A 240 0.42 -8.19 2.45
CA LEU A 240 0.60 -9.61 2.68
C LEU A 240 -0.35 -10.08 3.77
N ASN A 241 -1.33 -10.89 3.40
CA ASN A 241 -2.26 -11.53 4.32
C ASN A 241 -1.61 -12.79 4.91
N LEU A 242 -1.45 -12.80 6.23
CA LEU A 242 -0.99 -13.95 7.01
C LEU A 242 -2.17 -14.51 7.79
N VAL A 243 -2.74 -15.61 7.29
CA VAL A 243 -3.84 -16.32 7.95
C VAL A 243 -3.26 -17.46 8.77
N ASP A 244 -3.42 -17.40 10.09
CA ASP A 244 -2.78 -18.32 11.04
C ASP A 244 -1.25 -18.43 10.77
N ALA A 245 -0.61 -17.27 10.58
CA ALA A 245 0.81 -17.08 10.24
C ALA A 245 1.25 -17.61 8.85
N ARG A 246 0.33 -18.12 8.01
CA ARG A 246 0.62 -18.63 6.66
C ARG A 246 0.25 -17.60 5.59
N PRO A 247 1.08 -17.42 4.53
CA PRO A 247 0.78 -16.51 3.44
C PRO A 247 -0.42 -16.99 2.64
N SER A 248 -1.40 -16.11 2.48
CA SER A 248 -2.60 -16.35 1.69
C SER A 248 -2.35 -16.17 0.18
N ALA A 249 -3.17 -16.83 -0.65
CA ALA A 249 -3.26 -16.63 -2.10
C ALA A 249 -3.75 -15.23 -2.52
N PHE A 250 -4.35 -14.49 -1.59
CA PHE A 250 -4.78 -13.10 -1.76
C PHE A 250 -3.60 -12.13 -1.62
N TYR A 251 -2.73 -12.19 -2.63
CA TYR A 251 -1.60 -11.29 -2.81
C TYR A 251 -1.44 -10.96 -4.30
N PRO A 252 -0.97 -9.76 -4.68
CA PRO A 252 -0.92 -8.57 -3.84
C PRO A 252 -2.34 -8.10 -3.56
N ASP A 253 -2.69 -8.02 -2.28
CA ASP A 253 -3.90 -7.34 -1.86
C ASP A 253 -3.56 -5.85 -1.75
N THR A 254 -3.65 -5.13 -2.87
CA THR A 254 -3.18 -3.74 -2.93
C THR A 254 -4.12 -2.83 -2.16
N GLN A 255 -3.62 -2.22 -1.08
CA GLN A 255 -4.37 -1.33 -0.22
C GLN A 255 -3.89 0.12 -0.35
N TYR A 256 -4.83 1.03 -0.59
CA TYR A 256 -4.59 2.47 -0.75
C TYR A 256 -4.62 3.18 0.61
N ARG A 257 -3.56 2.96 1.41
CA ARG A 257 -3.51 3.35 2.83
C ARG A 257 -2.87 4.71 3.10
N LEU A 258 -1.92 5.18 2.28
CA LEU A 258 -1.31 6.50 2.48
C LEU A 258 -2.10 7.54 1.68
N VAL A 259 -2.84 8.38 2.38
CA VAL A 259 -3.85 9.26 1.79
C VAL A 259 -3.62 10.70 2.24
N ARG A 260 -3.67 11.63 1.29
CA ARG A 260 -3.57 13.06 1.57
C ARG A 260 -4.83 13.55 2.29
N SER A 261 -4.69 14.48 3.23
CA SER A 261 -5.78 14.87 4.14
C SER A 261 -6.99 15.55 3.46
N ASP A 262 -6.83 16.04 2.24
CA ASP A 262 -7.92 16.59 1.42
C ASP A 262 -8.74 15.53 0.66
N VAL A 263 -8.29 14.27 0.65
CA VAL A 263 -9.01 13.16 0.00
C VAL A 263 -10.04 12.56 0.97
N ARG A 264 -11.16 12.11 0.41
CA ARG A 264 -12.25 11.47 1.16
C ARG A 264 -12.41 10.02 0.76
N PHE A 265 -12.67 9.18 1.75
CA PHE A 265 -13.08 7.80 1.56
C PHE A 265 -14.56 7.74 1.18
N HIS A 266 -14.87 6.80 0.30
CA HIS A 266 -16.21 6.50 -0.19
C HIS A 266 -16.53 5.03 0.05
N ARG A 267 -17.82 4.69 0.02
CA ARG A 267 -18.40 3.37 0.36
C ARG A 267 -18.32 3.06 1.85
N LYS A 268 -19.35 2.35 2.32
CA LYS A 268 -19.51 1.96 3.73
C LYS A 268 -18.54 0.85 4.13
N VAL A 269 -18.44 -0.17 3.27
CA VAL A 269 -17.55 -1.33 3.37
C VAL A 269 -16.68 -1.35 2.12
N HIS A 270 -15.46 -1.89 2.23
CA HIS A 270 -14.43 -1.81 1.19
C HIS A 270 -14.16 -0.35 0.80
N GLU A 271 -14.04 0.50 1.81
CA GLU A 271 -13.87 1.93 1.65
C GLU A 271 -12.70 2.25 0.71
N SER A 272 -12.90 3.24 -0.17
CA SER A 272 -11.87 3.62 -1.14
C SER A 272 -11.69 5.13 -1.23
N PRO A 273 -10.45 5.62 -1.22
CA PRO A 273 -10.15 7.03 -1.47
C PRO A 273 -10.11 7.37 -2.96
N LEU A 274 -10.26 6.39 -3.86
CA LEU A 274 -10.05 6.56 -5.30
C LEU A 274 -11.21 7.22 -6.08
N PRO A 275 -12.50 6.98 -5.74
CA PRO A 275 -13.60 7.57 -6.51
C PRO A 275 -13.46 9.09 -6.63
N GLY A 276 -13.61 9.60 -7.85
CA GLY A 276 -13.49 11.04 -8.15
C GLY A 276 -12.05 11.57 -8.26
N LEU A 277 -11.02 10.74 -8.07
CA LEU A 277 -9.63 11.15 -8.29
C LEU A 277 -9.17 10.93 -9.73
N ASP A 278 -8.30 11.82 -10.22
CA ASP A 278 -7.51 11.57 -11.42
C ASP A 278 -6.51 10.45 -11.11
N TRP A 279 -6.51 9.40 -11.92
CA TRP A 279 -5.59 8.26 -11.80
C TRP A 279 -4.11 8.68 -11.78
N ARG A 280 -3.77 9.84 -12.37
CA ARG A 280 -2.41 10.41 -12.35
C ARG A 280 -1.96 10.90 -10.99
N THR A 281 -2.88 11.00 -10.03
CA THR A 281 -2.60 11.37 -8.65
C THR A 281 -2.56 10.16 -7.73
N VAL A 282 -2.56 8.95 -8.29
CA VAL A 282 -2.56 7.69 -7.56
C VAL A 282 -1.29 6.94 -7.93
N HIS A 283 -0.47 6.64 -6.92
CA HIS A 283 0.76 5.89 -7.09
C HIS A 283 0.69 4.53 -6.39
N ARG A 284 1.39 3.53 -6.92
CA ARG A 284 1.58 2.23 -6.27
C ARG A 284 3.06 2.04 -5.97
N SER A 285 3.40 2.15 -4.69
CA SER A 285 4.78 2.00 -4.24
C SER A 285 5.08 0.54 -3.94
N LEU A 286 6.26 0.09 -4.35
CA LEU A 286 6.87 -1.18 -3.99
C LEU A 286 8.05 -0.97 -3.02
N GLY A 287 8.15 0.21 -2.41
CA GLY A 287 9.15 0.58 -1.39
C GLY A 287 8.94 -0.06 -0.02
N GLY A 288 8.27 -1.22 0.03
CA GLY A 288 7.76 -1.87 1.22
C GLY A 288 6.27 -2.20 1.07
N GLY A 289 5.72 -2.89 2.05
CA GLY A 289 4.34 -3.34 2.08
C GLY A 289 3.72 -3.32 3.47
N LEU A 290 2.51 -3.86 3.53
CA LEU A 290 1.74 -4.05 4.75
C LEU A 290 1.66 -5.53 5.08
N ILE A 291 1.66 -5.85 6.36
CA ILE A 291 1.45 -7.20 6.88
C ILE A 291 0.12 -7.19 7.60
N HIS A 292 -0.80 -8.08 7.20
CA HIS A 292 -2.11 -8.23 7.82
C HIS A 292 -2.20 -9.58 8.50
N ARG A 293 -2.35 -9.61 9.82
CA ARG A 293 -2.43 -10.85 10.60
C ARG A 293 -3.88 -11.19 10.90
N LEU A 294 -4.33 -12.33 10.41
CA LEU A 294 -5.71 -12.79 10.50
C LEU A 294 -5.76 -14.20 11.06
N SER A 295 -6.87 -14.55 11.72
CA SER A 295 -7.23 -15.95 11.98
C SER A 295 -8.24 -16.43 10.96
N ARG A 296 -8.28 -17.74 10.69
CA ARG A 296 -9.32 -18.33 9.82
C ARG A 296 -10.73 -18.05 10.31
N GLU A 297 -10.94 -18.08 11.62
CA GLU A 297 -12.22 -17.72 12.25
C GLU A 297 -12.61 -16.28 11.93
N ARG A 298 -11.67 -15.33 12.09
CA ARG A 298 -11.89 -13.91 11.78
C ARG A 298 -12.23 -13.69 10.32
N VAL A 299 -11.55 -14.38 9.40
CA VAL A 299 -11.84 -14.28 7.95
C VAL A 299 -13.29 -14.63 7.66
N ARG A 300 -13.78 -15.76 8.18
CA ARG A 300 -15.17 -16.22 7.97
C ARG A 300 -16.19 -15.30 8.65
N ALA A 301 -15.92 -14.88 9.88
CA ALA A 301 -16.82 -14.00 10.62
C ALA A 301 -16.96 -12.64 9.92
N ARG A 302 -15.86 -12.10 9.38
CA ARG A 302 -15.85 -10.81 8.67
C ARG A 302 -16.74 -10.82 7.44
N SER A 303 -16.70 -11.86 6.60
CA SER A 303 -17.54 -11.93 5.39
C SER A 303 -19.03 -11.84 5.73
N ILE A 304 -19.47 -12.53 6.78
CA ILE A 304 -20.86 -12.50 7.28
C ILE A 304 -21.21 -11.10 7.78
N GLN A 305 -20.33 -10.49 8.58
CA GLN A 305 -20.53 -9.14 9.12
C GLN A 305 -20.63 -8.08 8.02
N TYR A 306 -19.77 -8.17 7.00
CA TYR A 306 -19.76 -7.22 5.90
C TYR A 306 -21.01 -7.34 5.05
N GLU A 307 -21.45 -8.56 4.73
CA GLU A 307 -22.71 -8.79 4.01
C GLU A 307 -23.92 -8.21 4.77
N ALA A 308 -23.92 -8.29 6.10
CA ALA A 308 -24.96 -7.69 6.93
C ALA A 308 -24.92 -6.15 6.94
N MET A 309 -23.76 -5.52 6.69
CA MET A 309 -23.62 -4.06 6.65
C MET A 309 -24.00 -3.47 5.28
N ALA A 310 -23.67 -4.17 4.20
CA ALA A 310 -24.00 -3.77 2.84
C ALA A 310 -24.10 -5.01 1.93
N GLU A 311 -25.16 -5.07 1.12
CA GLU A 311 -25.38 -6.16 0.17
C GLU A 311 -24.17 -6.33 -0.78
N GLY A 312 -23.71 -7.57 -0.92
CA GLY A 312 -22.55 -7.94 -1.74
C GLY A 312 -21.18 -7.62 -1.11
N ALA A 313 -21.13 -6.99 0.07
CA ALA A 313 -19.87 -6.62 0.69
C ALA A 313 -19.12 -7.80 1.33
N GLY A 314 -19.73 -8.99 1.44
CA GLY A 314 -19.04 -10.18 1.93
C GLY A 314 -17.90 -10.67 1.02
N HIS A 315 -17.93 -10.34 -0.28
CA HIS A 315 -16.93 -10.74 -1.29
C HIS A 315 -16.41 -12.20 -1.13
N PRO A 316 -17.24 -13.23 -1.43
CA PRO A 316 -16.86 -14.64 -1.19
C PRO A 316 -15.61 -15.11 -1.94
N GLN A 317 -15.23 -14.43 -3.03
CA GLN A 317 -14.00 -14.73 -3.75
C GLN A 317 -12.76 -14.36 -2.93
N ASP A 318 -12.79 -13.21 -2.24
CA ASP A 318 -11.72 -12.73 -1.39
C ASP A 318 -11.55 -13.64 -0.18
N GLU A 319 -12.66 -14.11 0.41
CA GLU A 319 -12.64 -15.12 1.48
C GLU A 319 -11.91 -16.39 1.05
N ARG A 320 -12.23 -16.93 -0.13
CA ARG A 320 -11.54 -18.14 -0.65
C ARG A 320 -10.05 -17.90 -0.82
N LEU A 321 -9.65 -16.80 -1.46
CA LEU A 321 -8.24 -16.45 -1.64
C LEU A 321 -7.51 -16.21 -0.31
N LEU A 322 -8.20 -15.70 0.71
CA LEU A 322 -7.67 -15.55 2.06
C LEU A 322 -7.44 -16.89 2.76
N LEU A 323 -8.36 -17.84 2.59
CA LEU A 323 -8.28 -19.16 3.23
C LEU A 323 -7.36 -20.14 2.48
N ASP A 324 -7.07 -19.89 1.20
CA ASP A 324 -6.13 -20.64 0.38
C ASP A 324 -4.68 -20.21 0.62
N ASP A 325 -3.76 -21.18 0.69
CA ASP A 325 -2.34 -20.92 0.83
C ASP A 325 -1.70 -20.49 -0.50
N TRP A 326 -0.65 -19.66 -0.42
CA TRP A 326 0.26 -19.43 -1.56
C TRP A 326 1.64 -20.04 -1.31
N PRO A 327 1.89 -21.29 -1.74
CA PRO A 327 3.17 -21.98 -1.48
C PRO A 327 4.37 -21.44 -2.30
N GLY A 328 4.18 -20.42 -3.14
CA GLY A 328 5.19 -19.88 -4.05
C GLY A 328 5.42 -18.38 -3.93
N ILE A 329 5.10 -17.77 -2.78
CA ILE A 329 5.41 -16.36 -2.54
C ILE A 329 6.94 -16.16 -2.48
N PRO A 330 7.51 -15.19 -3.21
CA PRO A 330 8.93 -14.84 -3.12
C PRO A 330 9.38 -14.60 -1.67
N ALA A 331 10.53 -15.18 -1.30
CA ALA A 331 11.00 -15.17 0.09
C ALA A 331 11.26 -13.75 0.63
N ASP A 332 11.68 -12.82 -0.23
CA ASP A 332 11.88 -11.41 0.12
C ASP A 332 10.56 -10.69 0.46
N LEU A 333 9.44 -11.12 -0.12
CA LEU A 333 8.11 -10.62 0.24
C LEU A 333 7.60 -11.19 1.58
N ILE A 334 8.13 -12.35 1.99
CA ILE A 334 7.86 -12.96 3.30
C ILE A 334 8.81 -12.41 4.38
N GLY A 335 10.01 -11.97 3.97
CA GLY A 335 11.22 -11.77 4.78
C GLY A 335 11.18 -10.75 5.92
N ALA A 336 10.02 -10.23 6.29
CA ALA A 336 9.80 -9.51 7.54
C ALA A 336 9.39 -10.45 8.69
N ARG A 337 9.84 -11.72 8.67
CA ARG A 337 9.25 -12.79 9.49
C ARG A 337 9.73 -12.92 10.93
N GLU A 338 10.84 -12.32 11.36
CA GLU A 338 11.25 -12.35 12.77
C GLU A 338 11.99 -11.07 13.18
N PRO A 339 11.50 -10.30 14.17
CA PRO A 339 12.39 -9.84 15.21
C PRO A 339 12.70 -11.04 16.10
N GLY A 340 13.97 -11.44 16.15
CA GLY A 340 14.46 -12.23 17.29
C GLY A 340 14.33 -11.44 18.59
#